data_AF-A0A6B1EW60-F1
#
_entry.id   AF-A0A6B1EW60-F1
#
_cell.length_a   1.000
_cell.length_b   1.000
_cell.length_c   1.000
_cell.angle_alpha   90.00
_cell.angle_beta   90.00
_cell.angle_gamma   90.00
#
_symmetry.space_group_name_H-M   'P 1'
#
loop_
_entity.id
_entity.type
_entity.pdbx_description
1 polymer ?
#
loop_
_entity_poly.entity_id
_entity_poly.type
_entity_poly.pdbx_seq_one_letter_code
_entity_poly.pdbx_strand_id
1 'polypeptide(L)'
;YTLSACFDDADAVVSVAKMKNHAFMGITLCTKNLFGLPPMLLPEGRTRSYYHHLIRLSYVLPDLALITKPCLNIIDALTGQWGREWGGVGRICNALIAGDHPISTDTVGMHLMGHDPASDWPTPPFKRDRNHILIAAQRGYGTVNLDEIDWESEVEAPLAEFDSVETDSSETVANWRKTTCEQGLIYQENQKNLIDQYRDNFIYMQGGEVVWSGPDPSNLGSRRQLSGKKKDSALWLKLVDAEEHEGERFNVYEECLKDFAA
;
A
#
# COMPACT_ATOMS: atom_id res chain seq x y z
N TYR A 1 -3.20 -8.94 -10.94
CA TYR A 1 -4.21 -8.98 -9.85
C TYR A 1 -5.48 -9.60 -10.36
N THR A 2 -6.15 -10.43 -9.54
CA THR A 2 -7.52 -10.85 -9.82
C THR A 2 -8.48 -9.77 -9.36
N LEU A 3 -9.41 -9.35 -10.23
CA LEU A 3 -10.47 -8.39 -9.91
C LEU A 3 -11.81 -8.90 -10.46
N SER A 4 -12.91 -8.31 -10.01
CA SER A 4 -14.25 -8.61 -10.53
C SER A 4 -14.35 -8.26 -12.02
N ALA A 5 -14.99 -9.12 -12.82
CA ALA A 5 -15.24 -8.88 -14.24
C ALA A 5 -16.04 -7.59 -14.51
N CYS A 6 -16.77 -7.09 -13.51
CA CYS A 6 -17.52 -5.83 -13.64
C CYS A 6 -16.65 -4.63 -13.98
N PHE A 7 -15.33 -4.67 -13.72
CA PHE A 7 -14.42 -3.58 -14.13
C PHE A 7 -14.11 -3.58 -15.62
N ASP A 8 -14.23 -4.73 -16.29
CA ASP A 8 -14.10 -4.86 -17.74
C ASP A 8 -15.39 -4.44 -18.45
N ASP A 9 -16.54 -4.78 -17.84
CA ASP A 9 -17.87 -4.45 -18.36
C ASP A 9 -18.31 -3.00 -18.08
N ALA A 10 -17.65 -2.30 -17.16
CA ALA A 10 -18.07 -0.96 -16.73
C ALA A 10 -17.68 0.11 -17.75
N ASP A 11 -18.66 0.90 -18.19
CA ASP A 11 -18.42 2.09 -19.02
C ASP A 11 -17.66 3.18 -18.26
N ALA A 12 -17.81 3.23 -16.94
CA ALA A 12 -17.22 4.23 -16.06
C ALA A 12 -17.00 3.68 -14.65
N VAL A 13 -15.88 4.06 -14.04
CA VAL A 13 -15.53 3.71 -12.66
C VAL A 13 -15.46 5.00 -11.83
N VAL A 14 -16.13 5.01 -10.67
CA VAL A 14 -16.15 6.15 -9.76
C VAL A 14 -15.62 5.71 -8.39
N SER A 15 -14.63 6.43 -7.87
CA SER A 15 -14.09 6.20 -6.51
C SER A 15 -14.58 7.29 -5.58
N VAL A 16 -15.34 6.92 -4.55
CA VAL A 16 -15.77 7.84 -3.48
C VAL A 16 -15.10 7.43 -2.18
N ALA A 17 -14.24 8.30 -1.65
CA ALA A 17 -13.42 8.04 -0.48
C ALA A 17 -13.61 9.11 0.59
N LYS A 18 -13.21 8.78 1.82
CA LYS A 18 -13.13 9.76 2.92
C LYS A 18 -11.72 10.33 3.04
N MET A 19 -11.62 11.61 3.38
CA MET A 19 -10.38 12.23 3.85
C MET A 19 -9.94 11.65 5.20
N LYS A 20 -8.96 10.76 5.21
CA LYS A 20 -8.42 10.16 6.45
C LYS A 20 -6.92 9.87 6.35
N ASN A 21 -6.21 10.00 7.48
CA ASN A 21 -4.91 9.36 7.65
C ASN A 21 -5.04 7.84 7.82
N HIS A 22 -3.97 7.13 7.49
CA HIS A 22 -3.84 5.68 7.65
C HIS A 22 -2.52 5.38 8.37
N ALA A 23 -2.53 4.53 9.40
CA ALA A 23 -1.33 4.29 10.22
C ALA A 23 -0.19 3.65 9.40
N PHE A 24 -0.54 2.78 8.46
CA PHE A 24 0.42 2.16 7.53
C PHE A 24 0.81 3.06 6.34
N MET A 25 -0.16 3.60 5.59
CA MET A 25 0.09 4.27 4.30
C MET A 25 0.09 5.79 4.36
N GLY A 26 0.06 6.38 5.56
CA GLY A 26 -0.02 7.82 5.78
C GLY A 26 -1.41 8.41 5.53
N ILE A 27 -1.98 8.15 4.36
CA ILE A 27 -3.30 8.64 3.92
C ILE A 27 -4.15 7.52 3.31
N THR A 28 -5.44 7.81 3.16
CA THR A 28 -6.41 6.92 2.49
C THR A 28 -6.80 7.48 1.11
N LEU A 29 -7.73 8.44 1.07
CA LEU A 29 -8.19 9.09 -0.17
C LEU A 29 -8.60 8.07 -1.25
N CYS A 30 -8.70 8.48 -2.51
CA CYS A 30 -9.30 7.69 -3.58
C CYS A 30 -8.45 6.48 -3.98
N THR A 31 -7.13 6.58 -4.00
CA THR A 31 -6.24 5.49 -4.40
C THR A 31 -6.22 4.36 -3.36
N LYS A 32 -6.15 4.68 -2.05
CA LYS A 32 -6.24 3.65 -1.01
C LYS A 32 -7.61 2.97 -0.95
N ASN A 33 -8.66 3.69 -1.34
CA ASN A 33 -10.03 3.16 -1.39
C ASN A 33 -10.12 1.91 -2.29
N LEU A 34 -9.34 1.87 -3.38
CA LEU A 34 -9.28 0.75 -4.32
C LEU A 34 -8.71 -0.53 -3.72
N PHE A 35 -8.05 -0.47 -2.55
CA PHE A 35 -7.51 -1.66 -1.89
C PHE A 35 -8.56 -2.70 -1.50
N GLY A 36 -9.84 -2.32 -1.44
CA GLY A 36 -10.94 -3.24 -1.19
C GLY A 36 -11.35 -4.11 -2.38
N LEU A 37 -10.77 -3.89 -3.56
CA LEU A 37 -11.19 -4.55 -4.81
C LEU A 37 -10.67 -5.97 -5.01
N PRO A 38 -9.41 -6.31 -4.66
CA PRO A 38 -8.93 -7.69 -4.81
C PRO A 38 -9.75 -8.65 -3.94
N PRO A 39 -10.17 -9.82 -4.46
CA PRO A 39 -10.88 -10.82 -3.68
C PRO A 39 -9.98 -11.33 -2.54
N MET A 40 -10.58 -11.57 -1.39
CA MET A 40 -9.87 -12.02 -0.18
C MET A 40 -9.99 -13.52 0.10
N LEU A 41 -10.84 -14.23 -0.66
CA LEU A 41 -11.11 -15.65 -0.48
C LEU A 41 -10.33 -16.47 -1.50
N LEU A 42 -9.79 -17.59 -1.05
CA LEU A 42 -9.13 -18.58 -1.90
C LEU A 42 -10.17 -19.33 -2.76
N PRO A 43 -9.77 -19.88 -3.93
CA PRO A 43 -8.41 -19.90 -4.48
C PRO A 43 -7.99 -18.64 -5.27
N GLU A 44 -8.95 -17.86 -5.78
CA GLU A 44 -8.66 -16.73 -6.69
C GLU A 44 -8.08 -15.51 -5.98
N GLY A 45 -8.48 -15.31 -4.72
CA GLY A 45 -8.08 -14.19 -3.88
C GLY A 45 -6.86 -14.42 -3.02
N ARG A 46 -6.44 -13.37 -2.31
CA ARG A 46 -5.35 -13.42 -1.33
C ARG A 46 -5.81 -12.75 -0.05
N THR A 47 -5.38 -13.28 1.10
CA THR A 47 -5.69 -12.65 2.39
C THR A 47 -5.27 -11.18 2.38
N ARG A 48 -6.00 -10.30 3.08
CA ARG A 48 -5.72 -8.86 3.13
C ARG A 48 -4.24 -8.56 3.41
N SER A 49 -3.65 -9.33 4.31
CA SER A 49 -2.26 -9.19 4.73
C SER A 49 -1.21 -9.51 3.68
N TYR A 50 -1.58 -10.25 2.64
CA TYR A 50 -0.69 -10.61 1.56
C TYR A 50 -0.25 -9.36 0.79
N TYR A 51 -1.22 -8.51 0.43
CA TYR A 51 -0.98 -7.23 -0.21
C TYR A 51 -0.73 -6.10 0.79
N HIS A 52 -1.33 -6.16 1.99
CA HIS A 52 -1.09 -5.19 3.06
C HIS A 52 0.19 -5.51 3.84
N HIS A 53 1.29 -5.58 3.10
CA HIS A 53 2.62 -5.88 3.60
C HIS A 53 3.59 -4.75 3.23
N LEU A 54 4.68 -4.62 4.00
CA LEU A 54 5.77 -3.71 3.68
C LEU A 54 6.28 -3.98 2.26
N ILE A 55 6.68 -2.93 1.59
CA ILE A 55 7.13 -2.91 0.20
C ILE A 55 6.03 -3.22 -0.80
N ARG A 56 5.05 -4.07 -0.51
CA ARG A 56 3.98 -4.39 -1.47
C ARG A 56 2.89 -3.34 -1.52
N LEU A 57 2.36 -2.93 -0.37
CA LEU A 57 1.13 -2.13 -0.33
C LEU A 57 1.29 -0.81 -1.10
N SER A 58 2.46 -0.17 -1.02
CA SER A 58 2.75 1.09 -1.70
C SER A 58 2.75 0.98 -3.24
N TYR A 59 2.89 -0.22 -3.81
CA TYR A 59 2.85 -0.49 -5.25
C TYR A 59 1.54 -1.12 -5.73
N VAL A 60 0.87 -1.90 -4.87
CA VAL A 60 -0.46 -2.45 -5.17
C VAL A 60 -1.47 -1.33 -5.42
N LEU A 61 -1.37 -0.21 -4.70
CA LEU A 61 -2.34 0.89 -4.82
C LEU A 61 -2.28 1.59 -6.19
N PRO A 62 -1.11 2.02 -6.70
CA PRO A 62 -0.97 2.50 -8.07
C PRO A 62 -1.44 1.51 -9.13
N ASP A 63 -1.11 0.22 -8.96
CA ASP A 63 -1.51 -0.79 -9.93
C ASP A 63 -3.04 -0.92 -10.02
N LEU A 64 -3.73 -0.89 -8.87
CA LEU A 64 -5.20 -0.92 -8.84
C LEU A 64 -5.81 0.33 -9.50
N ALA A 65 -5.22 1.50 -9.30
CA ALA A 65 -5.66 2.73 -9.97
C ALA A 65 -5.44 2.64 -11.49
N LEU A 66 -4.30 2.11 -11.94
CA LEU A 66 -3.98 1.89 -13.36
C LEU A 66 -4.92 0.88 -14.03
N ILE A 67 -5.33 -0.16 -13.32
CA ILE A 67 -6.23 -1.20 -13.85
C ILE A 67 -7.66 -0.69 -13.91
N THR A 68 -8.14 -0.07 -12.84
CA THR A 68 -9.56 0.31 -12.71
C THR A 68 -9.89 1.69 -13.26
N LYS A 69 -8.89 2.54 -13.45
CA LYS A 69 -8.97 3.88 -14.07
C LYS A 69 -10.24 4.66 -13.69
N PRO A 70 -10.45 4.97 -12.39
CA PRO A 70 -11.61 5.74 -11.99
C PRO A 70 -11.62 7.10 -12.70
N CYS A 71 -12.66 7.36 -13.48
CA CYS A 71 -12.85 8.59 -14.26
C CYS A 71 -13.48 9.72 -13.44
N LEU A 72 -13.94 9.42 -12.23
CA LEU A 72 -14.37 10.41 -11.25
C LEU A 72 -13.93 9.94 -9.86
N ASN A 73 -13.20 10.80 -9.17
CA ASN A 73 -12.59 10.56 -7.87
C ASN A 73 -13.11 11.63 -6.92
N ILE A 74 -13.87 11.24 -5.91
CA ILE A 74 -14.45 12.16 -4.93
C ILE A 74 -13.85 11.85 -3.57
N ILE A 75 -13.18 12.85 -3.01
CA ILE A 75 -12.78 12.84 -1.60
C ILE A 75 -13.84 13.63 -0.86
N ASP A 76 -14.70 12.91 -0.16
CA ASP A 76 -15.56 13.52 0.84
C ASP A 76 -14.64 14.02 1.97
N ALA A 77 -14.64 15.33 2.20
CA ALA A 77 -13.96 16.01 3.29
C ALA A 77 -14.94 16.88 4.10
N LEU A 78 -16.23 16.53 4.17
CA LEU A 78 -17.15 17.20 5.10
C LEU A 78 -16.63 17.00 6.54
N THR A 79 -16.27 15.76 6.84
CA THR A 79 -15.49 15.37 8.02
C THR A 79 -14.20 14.66 7.61
N GLY A 80 -13.10 14.88 8.31
CA GLY A 80 -11.85 14.15 8.15
C GLY A 80 -11.59 13.19 9.31
N GLN A 81 -10.51 12.40 9.22
CA GLN A 81 -10.03 11.60 10.34
C GLN A 81 -8.50 11.67 10.45
N TRP A 82 -8.02 12.10 11.62
CA TRP A 82 -6.61 12.14 11.99
C TRP A 82 -6.14 10.80 12.58
N GLY A 83 -4.86 10.50 12.37
CA GLY A 83 -4.12 9.47 13.08
C GLY A 83 -4.09 8.10 12.43
N ARG A 84 -5.25 7.49 12.16
CA ARG A 84 -5.30 6.08 11.71
C ARG A 84 -6.60 5.76 10.99
N GLU A 85 -6.66 4.60 10.34
CA GLU A 85 -7.82 4.12 9.58
C GLU A 85 -9.05 3.81 10.43
N TRP A 86 -8.87 3.31 11.66
CA TRP A 86 -9.94 2.92 12.59
C TRP A 86 -9.71 3.55 13.97
N GLY A 87 -10.73 4.18 14.55
CA GLY A 87 -10.62 4.81 15.88
C GLY A 87 -9.68 6.02 15.89
N GLY A 88 -9.56 6.72 14.75
CA GLY A 88 -8.90 8.02 14.69
C GLY A 88 -9.75 9.15 15.28
N VAL A 89 -9.24 10.37 15.24
CA VAL A 89 -9.94 11.55 15.77
C VAL A 89 -10.59 12.32 14.62
N GLY A 90 -11.88 12.60 14.74
CA GLY A 90 -12.61 13.37 13.72
C GLY A 90 -12.01 14.76 13.49
N ARG A 91 -12.13 15.24 12.26
CA ARG A 91 -11.84 16.62 11.84
C ARG A 91 -13.07 17.17 11.13
N ILE A 92 -13.33 18.46 11.26
CA ILE A 92 -14.36 19.13 10.45
C ILE A 92 -13.59 19.90 9.39
N CYS A 93 -13.84 19.57 8.12
CA CYS A 93 -13.11 20.15 7.00
C CYS A 93 -14.05 20.87 6.02
N ASN A 94 -15.35 20.52 6.01
CA ASN A 94 -16.40 21.19 5.24
C ASN A 94 -16.07 21.38 3.75
N ALA A 95 -15.41 20.40 3.13
CA ALA A 95 -15.02 20.45 1.73
C ALA A 95 -15.42 19.18 0.97
N LEU A 96 -15.49 19.29 -0.36
CA LEU A 96 -15.51 18.16 -1.28
C LEU A 96 -14.39 18.41 -2.29
N ILE A 97 -13.59 17.39 -2.57
CA ILE A 97 -12.60 17.41 -3.64
C ILE A 97 -13.10 16.42 -4.69
N ALA A 98 -13.11 16.84 -5.95
CA ALA A 98 -13.47 15.99 -7.07
C ALA A 98 -12.46 16.18 -8.21
N GLY A 99 -12.08 15.09 -8.86
CA GLY A 99 -11.19 15.12 -10.03
C GLY A 99 -11.36 13.88 -10.90
N ASP A 100 -10.84 13.95 -12.12
CA ASP A 100 -10.95 12.90 -13.14
C ASP A 100 -9.76 11.93 -13.16
N HIS A 101 -8.70 12.24 -12.40
CA HIS A 101 -7.51 11.39 -12.26
C HIS A 101 -7.24 11.05 -10.79
N PRO A 102 -7.10 9.76 -10.41
CA PRO A 102 -6.99 9.35 -9.01
C PRO A 102 -5.74 9.92 -8.31
N ILE A 103 -4.58 9.87 -8.97
CA ILE A 103 -3.32 10.36 -8.41
C ILE A 103 -3.35 11.88 -8.22
N SER A 104 -3.74 12.65 -9.24
CA SER A 104 -3.86 14.12 -9.13
C SER A 104 -4.91 14.55 -8.10
N THR A 105 -6.04 13.84 -8.01
CA THR A 105 -7.08 14.13 -7.01
C THR A 105 -6.54 13.90 -5.59
N ASP A 106 -5.82 12.80 -5.38
CA ASP A 106 -5.20 12.52 -4.09
C ASP A 106 -4.04 13.46 -3.77
N THR A 107 -3.28 13.92 -4.78
CA THR A 107 -2.25 14.97 -4.64
C THR A 107 -2.86 16.27 -4.10
N VAL A 108 -3.97 16.74 -4.69
CA VAL A 108 -4.70 17.93 -4.19
C VAL A 108 -5.28 17.67 -2.80
N GLY A 109 -5.88 16.50 -2.58
CA GLY A 109 -6.41 16.11 -1.27
C GLY A 109 -5.34 16.11 -0.18
N MET A 110 -4.13 15.64 -0.51
CA MET A 110 -2.99 15.58 0.40
C MET A 110 -2.42 16.98 0.69
N HIS A 111 -2.34 17.85 -0.32
CA HIS A 111 -2.02 19.28 -0.12
C HIS A 111 -3.02 19.96 0.82
N LEU A 112 -4.33 19.75 0.61
CA LEU A 112 -5.39 20.29 1.47
C LEU A 112 -5.38 19.69 2.89
N MET A 113 -4.82 18.50 3.08
CA MET A 113 -4.53 17.95 4.41
C MET A 113 -3.33 18.62 5.10
N GLY A 114 -2.58 19.48 4.41
CA GLY A 114 -1.35 20.11 4.92
C GLY A 114 -0.10 19.25 4.80
N HIS A 115 -0.14 18.22 3.97
CA HIS A 115 1.02 17.36 3.68
C HIS A 115 1.66 17.77 2.35
N ASP A 116 2.98 17.64 2.25
CA ASP A 116 3.71 17.81 0.98
C ASP A 116 3.52 16.56 0.09
N PRO A 117 2.84 16.65 -1.07
CA PRO A 117 2.61 15.52 -1.96
C PRO A 117 3.87 14.79 -2.43
N ALA A 118 5.02 15.48 -2.45
CA ALA A 118 6.31 14.91 -2.84
C ALA A 118 7.06 14.24 -1.67
N SER A 119 6.56 14.35 -0.45
CA SER A 119 7.17 13.70 0.72
C SER A 119 7.08 12.17 0.61
N ASP A 120 8.11 11.49 1.09
CA ASP A 120 8.21 10.02 1.04
C ASP A 120 8.74 9.48 2.36
N TRP A 121 8.67 8.16 2.53
CA TRP A 121 9.23 7.46 3.68
C TRP A 121 10.71 7.84 3.90
N PRO A 122 11.13 8.15 5.15
CA PRO A 122 10.40 8.00 6.42
C PRO A 122 9.64 9.24 6.90
N THR A 123 9.42 10.24 6.04
CA THR A 123 8.82 11.53 6.42
C THR A 123 7.31 11.41 6.64
N PRO A 124 6.73 12.03 7.68
CA PRO A 124 5.28 12.07 7.87
C PRO A 124 4.53 12.62 6.63
N PRO A 125 3.37 12.06 6.26
CA PRO A 125 2.64 11.03 6.99
C PRO A 125 3.10 9.59 6.67
N PHE A 126 4.10 9.40 5.81
CA PHE A 126 4.59 8.10 5.32
C PHE A 126 5.64 7.49 6.23
N LYS A 127 5.26 7.20 7.48
CA LYS A 127 6.18 6.71 8.52
C LYS A 127 6.55 5.24 8.37
N ARG A 128 5.72 4.45 7.68
CA ARG A 128 5.85 2.98 7.61
C ARG A 128 6.26 2.42 6.25
N ASP A 129 5.80 3.04 5.19
CA ASP A 129 6.09 2.64 3.81
C ASP A 129 6.06 3.87 2.90
N ARG A 130 6.56 3.69 1.68
CA ARG A 130 6.65 4.74 0.66
C ARG A 130 5.30 5.36 0.32
N ASN A 131 5.36 6.62 -0.10
CA ASN A 131 4.25 7.35 -0.66
C ASN A 131 3.80 6.71 -1.98
N HIS A 132 2.61 6.13 -1.96
CA HIS A 132 2.03 5.45 -3.11
C HIS A 132 1.64 6.41 -4.25
N ILE A 133 1.31 7.66 -3.95
CA ILE A 133 1.03 8.70 -4.96
C ILE A 133 2.34 9.06 -5.68
N LEU A 134 3.43 9.24 -4.92
CA LEU A 134 4.75 9.51 -5.48
C LEU A 134 5.27 8.35 -6.33
N ILE A 135 5.07 7.10 -5.90
CA ILE A 135 5.42 5.91 -6.72
C ILE A 135 4.68 5.94 -8.06
N ALA A 136 3.38 6.26 -8.06
CA ALA A 136 2.61 6.36 -9.29
C ALA A 136 3.17 7.45 -10.23
N ALA A 137 3.43 8.64 -9.69
CA ALA A 137 4.01 9.75 -10.45
C ALA A 137 5.41 9.42 -11.02
N GLN A 138 6.28 8.80 -10.23
CA GLN A 138 7.61 8.34 -10.69
C GLN A 138 7.54 7.31 -11.83
N ARG A 139 6.41 6.59 -11.94
CA ARG A 139 6.14 5.62 -13.01
C ARG A 139 5.33 6.23 -14.17
N GLY A 140 5.13 7.55 -14.17
CA GLY A 140 4.43 8.27 -15.23
C GLY A 140 2.91 8.14 -15.18
N TYR A 141 2.32 7.83 -14.02
CA TYR A 141 0.88 7.80 -13.84
C TYR A 141 0.42 8.91 -12.88
N GLY A 142 -0.08 10.01 -13.45
CA GLY A 142 -0.41 11.23 -12.72
C GLY A 142 0.82 12.00 -12.24
N THR A 143 0.61 12.97 -11.35
CA THR A 143 1.66 13.84 -10.83
C THR A 143 1.43 14.20 -9.36
N VAL A 144 2.52 14.48 -8.65
CA VAL A 144 2.53 15.07 -7.31
C VAL A 144 2.78 16.59 -7.35
N ASN A 145 3.08 17.14 -8.53
CA ASN A 145 3.31 18.56 -8.71
C ASN A 145 1.98 19.29 -8.92
N LEU A 146 1.61 20.17 -7.99
CA LEU A 146 0.36 20.93 -8.06
C LEU A 146 0.29 21.86 -9.28
N ASP A 147 1.43 22.33 -9.78
CA ASP A 147 1.51 23.22 -10.94
C ASP A 147 1.22 22.48 -12.28
N GLU A 148 1.26 21.15 -12.26
CA GLU A 148 0.94 20.29 -13.41
C GLU A 148 -0.52 19.80 -13.39
N ILE A 149 -1.30 20.21 -12.39
CA ILE A 149 -2.71 19.86 -12.24
C ILE A 149 -3.55 21.10 -12.55
N ASP A 150 -4.55 20.94 -13.41
CA ASP A 150 -5.60 21.95 -13.58
C ASP A 150 -6.61 21.82 -12.44
N TRP A 151 -6.44 22.61 -11.38
CA TRP A 151 -7.33 22.59 -10.21
C TRP A 151 -7.64 24.00 -9.71
N GLU A 152 -8.83 24.15 -9.15
CA GLU A 152 -9.31 25.37 -8.50
C GLU A 152 -9.84 25.04 -7.11
N SER A 153 -9.83 26.01 -6.20
CA SER A 153 -10.28 25.81 -4.83
C SER A 153 -10.98 27.03 -4.26
N GLU A 154 -12.10 26.80 -3.58
CA GLU A 154 -12.81 27.78 -2.75
C GLU A 154 -12.32 27.76 -1.28
N VAL A 155 -11.43 26.81 -0.94
CA VAL A 155 -10.90 26.59 0.41
C VAL A 155 -9.38 26.73 0.43
N GLU A 156 -8.83 27.05 1.60
CA GLU A 156 -7.38 27.16 1.80
C GLU A 156 -6.83 25.95 2.58
N ALA A 157 -5.62 25.53 2.23
CA ALA A 157 -4.89 24.51 2.97
C ALA A 157 -4.21 25.12 4.23
N PRO A 158 -4.07 24.36 5.33
CA PRO A 158 -4.66 23.05 5.58
C PRO A 158 -6.12 23.15 6.05
N LEU A 159 -6.96 22.21 5.63
CA LEU A 159 -8.37 22.14 6.06
C LEU A 159 -8.52 21.84 7.56
N ALA A 160 -7.57 21.09 8.14
CA ALA A 160 -7.46 20.80 9.56
C ALA A 160 -6.07 20.23 9.88
N GLU A 161 -5.80 19.93 11.16
CA GLU A 161 -4.59 19.21 11.56
C GLU A 161 -4.69 17.72 11.18
N PHE A 162 -3.80 17.25 10.31
CA PHE A 162 -3.66 15.86 9.87
C PHE A 162 -2.25 15.33 10.13
N ASP A 163 -2.15 14.08 10.57
CA ASP A 163 -0.92 13.28 10.61
C ASP A 163 -1.30 11.80 10.86
N SER A 164 -0.42 10.86 10.49
CA SER A 164 -0.55 9.45 10.81
C SER A 164 0.10 9.13 12.17
N VAL A 165 -0.45 8.17 12.91
CA VAL A 165 0.17 7.71 14.16
C VAL A 165 1.41 6.88 13.85
N GLU A 166 2.43 7.03 14.68
CA GLU A 166 3.57 6.14 14.71
C GLU A 166 3.25 4.93 15.58
N THR A 167 3.15 3.74 14.98
CA THR A 167 2.80 2.51 15.70
C THR A 167 4.03 1.73 16.20
N ASP A 168 5.17 1.95 15.57
CA ASP A 168 6.45 1.29 15.78
C ASP A 168 7.57 2.30 15.53
N SER A 169 8.74 2.12 16.16
CA SER A 169 9.84 3.07 16.00
C SER A 169 10.38 3.10 14.57
N SER A 170 10.96 4.23 14.18
CA SER A 170 11.64 4.40 12.89
C SER A 170 12.69 3.31 12.63
N GLU A 171 13.47 2.92 13.64
CA GLU A 171 14.46 1.84 13.57
C GLU A 171 13.82 0.48 13.27
N THR A 172 12.74 0.13 13.98
CA THR A 172 12.03 -1.13 13.75
C THR A 172 11.43 -1.18 12.34
N VAL A 173 10.83 -0.07 11.88
CA VAL A 173 10.29 0.03 10.51
C VAL A 173 11.39 -0.11 9.46
N ALA A 174 12.53 0.57 9.64
CA ALA A 174 13.69 0.47 8.76
C ALA A 174 14.19 -0.98 8.66
N ASN A 175 14.36 -1.66 9.80
CA ASN A 175 14.78 -3.06 9.85
C ASN A 175 13.76 -3.99 9.17
N TRP A 176 12.46 -3.80 9.38
CA TRP A 176 11.46 -4.60 8.70
C TRP A 176 11.43 -4.37 7.19
N ARG A 177 11.57 -3.12 6.72
CA ARG A 177 11.65 -2.83 5.28
C ARG A 177 12.87 -3.52 4.64
N LYS A 178 14.04 -3.36 5.26
CA LYS A 178 15.28 -4.02 4.82
C LYS A 178 15.12 -5.54 4.76
N THR A 179 14.71 -6.16 5.87
CA THR A 179 14.60 -7.62 5.95
C THR A 179 13.48 -8.19 5.07
N THR A 180 12.43 -7.41 4.80
CA THR A 180 11.40 -7.76 3.79
C THR A 180 12.03 -7.91 2.42
N CYS A 181 12.88 -6.95 2.02
CA CYS A 181 13.56 -7.01 0.74
C CYS A 181 14.53 -8.19 0.65
N GLU A 182 15.31 -8.42 1.72
CA GLU A 182 16.20 -9.58 1.81
C GLU A 182 15.43 -10.90 1.65
N GLN A 183 14.27 -11.08 2.33
CA GLN A 183 13.46 -12.29 2.14
C GLN A 183 12.99 -12.45 0.69
N GLY A 184 12.53 -11.37 0.06
CA GLY A 184 12.06 -11.41 -1.33
C GLY A 184 13.15 -11.83 -2.31
N LEU A 185 14.38 -11.33 -2.13
CA LEU A 185 15.51 -11.71 -2.98
C LEU A 185 16.00 -13.13 -2.69
N ILE A 186 16.04 -13.56 -1.42
CA ILE A 186 16.36 -14.95 -1.08
C ILE A 186 15.34 -15.91 -1.69
N TYR A 187 14.05 -15.56 -1.70
CA TYR A 187 13.02 -16.32 -2.39
C TYR A 187 13.32 -16.42 -3.89
N GLN A 188 13.65 -15.31 -4.54
CA GLN A 188 13.97 -15.27 -5.97
C GLN A 188 15.18 -16.15 -6.31
N GLU A 189 16.25 -16.08 -5.52
CA GLU A 189 17.46 -16.89 -5.69
C GLU A 189 17.19 -18.39 -5.50
N ASN A 190 16.30 -18.74 -4.58
CA ASN A 190 15.98 -20.13 -4.22
C ASN A 190 14.66 -20.63 -4.83
N GLN A 191 14.11 -19.90 -5.80
CA GLN A 191 12.73 -20.08 -6.28
C GLN A 191 12.47 -21.53 -6.73
N LYS A 192 13.41 -22.12 -7.47
CA LYS A 192 13.30 -23.51 -7.94
C LYS A 192 13.12 -24.50 -6.77
N ASN A 193 13.98 -24.40 -5.76
CA ASN A 193 13.93 -25.30 -4.60
C ASN A 193 12.64 -25.09 -3.79
N LEU A 194 12.19 -23.84 -3.66
CA LEU A 194 10.96 -23.50 -2.95
C LEU A 194 9.73 -24.00 -3.70
N ILE A 195 9.70 -23.91 -5.03
CA ILE A 195 8.66 -24.50 -5.87
C ILE A 195 8.63 -26.02 -5.68
N ASP A 196 9.78 -26.70 -5.73
CA ASP A 196 9.82 -28.16 -5.59
C ASP A 196 9.28 -28.64 -4.23
N GLN A 197 9.39 -27.82 -3.18
CA GLN A 197 8.97 -28.18 -1.82
C GLN A 197 7.57 -27.69 -1.44
N TYR A 198 7.17 -26.51 -1.91
CA TYR A 198 6.03 -25.77 -1.38
C TYR A 198 5.03 -25.31 -2.44
N ARG A 199 5.10 -25.82 -3.67
CA ARG A 199 4.15 -25.51 -4.75
C ARG A 199 2.69 -25.47 -4.25
N ASP A 200 1.97 -24.44 -4.69
CA ASP A 200 0.55 -24.19 -4.38
C ASP A 200 0.25 -23.88 -2.90
N ASN A 201 1.27 -23.83 -2.04
CA ASN A 201 1.16 -23.35 -0.67
C ASN A 201 1.63 -21.91 -0.53
N PHE A 202 1.05 -21.23 0.45
CA PHE A 202 1.64 -20.02 1.01
C PHE A 202 2.80 -20.39 1.91
N ILE A 203 3.84 -19.57 1.88
CA ILE A 203 4.98 -19.64 2.81
C ILE A 203 5.14 -18.32 3.54
N TYR A 204 5.52 -18.39 4.82
CA TYR A 204 6.16 -17.27 5.50
C TYR A 204 7.65 -17.52 5.59
N MET A 205 8.44 -16.55 5.16
CA MET A 205 9.90 -16.55 5.30
C MET A 205 10.35 -15.54 6.35
N GLN A 206 11.35 -15.92 7.15
CA GLN A 206 12.00 -15.04 8.12
C GLN A 206 13.45 -15.45 8.37
N GLY A 207 14.38 -14.52 8.13
CA GLY A 207 15.81 -14.77 8.24
C GLY A 207 16.32 -15.82 7.25
N GLY A 208 15.74 -15.86 6.04
CA GLY A 208 16.17 -16.75 4.95
C GLY A 208 15.58 -18.15 4.97
N GLU A 209 14.72 -18.46 5.94
CA GLU A 209 14.12 -19.78 6.12
C GLU A 209 12.60 -19.71 6.03
N VAL A 210 11.98 -20.77 5.50
CA VAL A 210 10.53 -20.97 5.57
C VAL A 210 10.16 -21.35 7.00
N VAL A 211 9.50 -20.44 7.71
CA VAL A 211 9.08 -20.64 9.11
C VAL A 211 7.65 -21.19 9.22
N TRP A 212 6.89 -21.14 8.13
CA TRP A 212 5.56 -21.75 8.02
C TRP A 212 5.19 -21.97 6.56
N SER A 213 4.45 -23.04 6.27
CA SER A 213 3.77 -23.22 4.98
C SER A 213 2.37 -23.81 5.15
N GLY A 214 1.45 -23.47 4.26
CA GLY A 214 0.14 -24.09 4.19
C GLY A 214 -0.75 -23.51 3.10
N PRO A 215 -1.91 -24.13 2.84
CA PRO A 215 -2.80 -23.72 1.75
C PRO A 215 -3.55 -22.42 2.03
N ASP A 216 -3.70 -22.03 3.31
CA ASP A 216 -4.43 -20.83 3.72
C ASP A 216 -3.76 -20.14 4.92
N PRO A 217 -3.21 -18.92 4.76
CA PRO A 217 -2.58 -18.17 5.84
C PRO A 217 -3.58 -17.40 6.71
N SER A 218 -4.90 -17.50 6.46
CA SER A 218 -5.94 -16.76 7.20
C SER A 218 -6.03 -17.18 8.67
N ASN A 219 -5.76 -18.46 8.96
CA ASN A 219 -5.92 -19.05 10.30
C ASN A 219 -4.60 -19.24 11.06
N LEU A 220 -3.55 -18.51 10.67
CA LEU A 220 -2.20 -18.63 11.23
C LEU A 220 -2.10 -18.26 12.73
N GLY A 221 -3.11 -17.61 13.29
CA GLY A 221 -3.06 -17.04 14.64
C GLY A 221 -2.16 -15.80 14.69
N SER A 222 -1.43 -15.61 15.79
CA SER A 222 -0.63 -14.40 15.99
C SER A 222 0.70 -14.45 15.23
N ARG A 223 0.89 -13.55 14.26
CA ARG A 223 2.20 -13.37 13.60
C ARG A 223 3.34 -13.04 14.57
N ARG A 224 3.03 -12.38 15.69
CA ARG A 224 4.02 -12.10 16.74
C ARG A 224 4.54 -13.38 17.40
N GLN A 225 3.70 -14.42 17.47
CA GLN A 225 4.13 -15.74 17.94
C GLN A 225 4.99 -16.43 16.87
N LEU A 226 4.57 -16.39 15.59
CA LEU A 226 5.34 -16.98 14.49
C LEU A 226 6.75 -16.36 14.37
N SER A 227 6.85 -15.03 14.52
CA SER A 227 8.12 -14.31 14.49
C SER A 227 9.11 -14.71 15.61
N GLY A 228 8.63 -15.42 16.64
CA GLY A 228 9.43 -15.90 17.76
C GLY A 228 10.31 -14.80 18.38
N LYS A 229 11.63 -15.06 18.41
CA LYS A 229 12.63 -14.12 18.95
C LYS A 229 13.10 -13.05 17.95
N LYS A 230 12.85 -13.23 16.64
CA LYS A 230 13.32 -12.34 15.57
C LYS A 230 12.35 -11.17 15.33
N LYS A 231 11.99 -10.43 16.38
CA LYS A 231 10.94 -9.39 16.30
C LYS A 231 11.27 -8.25 15.33
N ASP A 232 12.55 -7.98 15.09
CA ASP A 232 13.01 -6.94 14.18
C ASP A 232 13.21 -7.42 12.73
N SER A 233 12.86 -8.69 12.44
CA SER A 233 12.89 -9.26 11.10
C SER A 233 11.48 -9.45 10.56
N ALA A 234 11.22 -8.98 9.34
CA ALA A 234 9.89 -9.09 8.74
C ALA A 234 9.52 -10.55 8.43
N LEU A 235 8.22 -10.86 8.55
CA LEU A 235 7.61 -12.10 8.08
C LEU A 235 7.09 -11.89 6.66
N TRP A 236 7.87 -12.31 5.68
CA TRP A 236 7.52 -12.16 4.27
C TRP A 236 6.62 -13.31 3.82
N LEU A 237 5.39 -12.99 3.39
CA LEU A 237 4.40 -13.96 2.93
C LEU A 237 4.44 -14.09 1.41
N LYS A 238 4.41 -15.29 0.84
CA LYS A 238 4.32 -15.49 -0.62
C LYS A 238 3.52 -16.74 -0.94
N LEU A 239 2.71 -16.71 -1.99
CA LEU A 239 2.18 -17.92 -2.61
C LEU A 239 3.26 -18.48 -3.53
N VAL A 240 3.62 -19.74 -3.33
CA VAL A 240 4.59 -20.42 -4.18
C VAL A 240 3.88 -20.92 -5.44
N ASP A 241 3.63 -19.98 -6.34
CA ASP A 241 3.09 -20.21 -7.67
C ASP A 241 4.23 -20.47 -8.65
N ALA A 242 4.28 -21.67 -9.23
CA ALA A 242 5.36 -22.06 -10.12
C ALA A 242 5.39 -21.28 -11.44
N GLU A 243 4.23 -20.79 -11.87
CA GLU A 243 4.10 -20.01 -13.10
C GLU A 243 4.18 -18.50 -12.84
N GLU A 244 4.26 -18.09 -11.57
CA GLU A 244 4.33 -16.69 -11.13
C GLU A 244 3.26 -15.80 -11.79
N HIS A 245 1.99 -16.25 -11.77
CA HIS A 245 0.86 -15.54 -12.40
C HIS A 245 0.65 -14.13 -11.83
N GLU A 246 1.05 -13.90 -10.57
CA GLU A 246 1.00 -12.58 -9.95
C GLU A 246 1.97 -11.58 -10.59
N GLY A 247 3.08 -12.08 -11.16
CA GLY A 247 4.09 -11.27 -11.81
C GLY A 247 4.83 -10.34 -10.84
N GLU A 248 5.14 -10.80 -9.62
CA GLU A 248 5.81 -10.00 -8.62
C GLU A 248 7.17 -9.48 -9.12
N ARG A 249 7.40 -8.17 -9.00
CA ARG A 249 8.57 -7.48 -9.56
C ARG A 249 9.71 -7.41 -8.53
N PHE A 250 10.56 -8.42 -8.51
CA PHE A 250 11.61 -8.55 -7.49
C PHE A 250 12.69 -7.46 -7.53
N ASN A 251 12.89 -6.78 -8.68
CA ASN A 251 13.81 -5.64 -8.78
C ASN A 251 13.43 -4.48 -7.83
N VAL A 252 12.16 -4.37 -7.44
CA VAL A 252 11.71 -3.38 -6.45
C VAL A 252 12.37 -3.60 -5.09
N TYR A 253 12.62 -4.87 -4.71
CA TYR A 253 13.33 -5.19 -3.47
C TYR A 253 14.81 -4.80 -3.56
N GLU A 254 15.45 -5.02 -4.72
CA GLU A 254 16.84 -4.58 -4.96
C GLU A 254 16.97 -3.05 -4.90
N GLU A 255 16.06 -2.34 -5.55
CA GLU A 255 16.02 -0.87 -5.55
C GLU A 255 15.85 -0.33 -4.12
N CYS A 256 14.91 -0.88 -3.35
CA CYS A 256 14.68 -0.46 -1.97
C CYS A 256 15.90 -0.75 -1.05
N LEU A 257 16.69 -1.80 -1.32
CA LEU A 257 17.89 -2.08 -0.52
C LEU A 257 19.01 -1.08 -0.76
N LYS A 258 19.06 -0.42 -1.92
CA LYS A 258 20.07 0.63 -2.20
C LYS A 258 19.96 1.79 -1.21
N ASP A 259 18.75 2.11 -0.76
CA ASP A 259 18.49 3.16 0.24
C ASP A 259 19.07 2.84 1.63
N PHE A 260 19.39 1.57 1.90
CA PHE A 260 20.01 1.11 3.16
C PHE A 260 21.52 0.86 3.05
N ALA A 261 22.08 0.92 1.84
CA ALA A 261 23.51 0.71 1.58
C ALA A 261 24.31 2.04 1.54
N ALA A 262 23.60 3.17 1.47
CA ALA A 262 24.14 4.53 1.53
C ALA A 262 24.27 5.04 2.97
#